data_AF-A0A7L2PA04-F1
#
_entry.id   AF-A0A7L2PA04-F1
#
_cell.length_a   1.000
_cell.length_b   1.000
_cell.length_c   1.000
_cell.angle_alpha   90.00
_cell.angle_beta   90.00
_cell.angle_gamma   90.00
#
_symmetry.space_group_name_H-M   'P 1'
#
loop_
_entity.id
_entity.type
_entity.pdbx_description
1 polymer ?
#
loop_
_entity_poly.entity_id
_entity_poly.type
_entity_poly.pdbx_seq_one_letter_code
_entity_poly.pdbx_strand_id
1 'polypeptide(L)'
;GAISSLQRQVEIQESELRRIRSEKELLQKQLREREVQLQAMSDKFCTITEEQRQEEIVAMMEEENRNLHQIVTEQESQLAEQSKLIGELQGTISQLRAEVVNARLHLLEQKQAQKEIQNQADALQHKALQTRVALEQVTCKFERYRNKIIQATFSVEGSQDPPGELTDNEVLEAMQKIINERAELQQMLKHKGSR
;
A
#
# COMPACT_ATOMS: atom_id res chain seq x y z
N GLY A 1 60.69 -103.66 71.29
CA GLY A 1 59.25 -103.75 70.99
C GLY A 1 58.58 -102.39 71.02
N ALA A 2 58.40 -101.79 72.21
CA ALA A 2 57.68 -100.52 72.39
C ALA A 2 58.29 -99.32 71.65
N ILE A 3 59.62 -99.19 71.63
CA ILE A 3 60.32 -98.07 70.96
C ILE A 3 60.03 -98.07 69.44
N SER A 4 60.12 -99.22 68.77
CA SER A 4 59.83 -99.34 67.34
C SER A 4 58.35 -99.10 67.00
N SER A 5 57.42 -99.45 67.89
CA SER A 5 56.00 -99.17 67.71
C SER A 5 55.67 -97.68 67.85
N LEU A 6 56.31 -97.00 68.81
CA LEU A 6 56.19 -95.55 68.99
C LEU A 6 56.81 -94.80 67.81
N GLN A 7 57.95 -95.24 67.29
CA GLN A 7 58.57 -94.68 66.09
C GLN A 7 57.64 -94.77 64.86
N ARG A 8 57.05 -95.94 64.60
CA ARG A 8 56.08 -96.12 63.52
C ARG A 8 54.84 -95.23 63.68
N GLN A 9 54.36 -95.05 64.92
CA GLN A 9 53.23 -94.17 65.20
C GLN A 9 53.57 -92.69 64.93
N VAL A 10 54.78 -92.27 65.29
CA VAL A 10 55.29 -90.92 65.00
C VAL A 10 55.41 -90.71 63.49
N GLU A 11 55.95 -91.67 62.74
CA GLU A 11 56.06 -91.59 61.28
C GLU A 11 54.70 -91.46 60.58
N ILE A 12 53.69 -92.22 61.04
CA ILE A 12 52.31 -92.12 60.53
C ILE A 12 51.75 -90.73 60.82
N GLN A 13 51.85 -90.23 62.06
CA GLN A 13 51.37 -88.90 62.44
C GLN A 13 52.10 -87.78 61.69
N GLU A 14 53.41 -87.91 61.45
CA GLU A 14 54.18 -86.96 60.65
C GLU A 14 53.75 -86.97 59.17
N SER A 15 53.40 -88.13 58.62
CA SER A 15 52.87 -88.23 57.27
C SER A 15 51.47 -87.60 57.15
N GLU A 16 50.61 -87.81 58.15
CA GLU A 16 49.29 -87.18 58.23
C GLU A 16 49.39 -85.67 58.41
N LEU A 17 50.29 -85.19 59.28
CA LEU A 17 50.58 -83.77 59.45
C LEU A 17 51.09 -83.14 58.14
N ARG A 18 51.97 -83.83 57.40
CA ARG A 18 52.42 -83.36 56.07
C ARG A 18 51.27 -83.27 55.09
N ARG A 19 50.38 -84.27 55.05
CA ARG A 19 49.18 -84.27 54.19
C ARG A 19 48.26 -83.09 54.53
N ILE A 20 47.91 -82.93 55.80
CA ILE A 20 47.03 -81.84 56.27
C ILE A 20 47.66 -80.46 55.98
N ARG A 21 48.97 -80.29 56.14
CA ARG A 21 49.65 -79.03 55.77
C ARG A 21 49.52 -78.74 54.28
N SER A 22 49.76 -79.73 53.41
CA SER A 22 49.62 -79.55 51.96
C SER A 22 48.18 -79.22 51.54
N GLU A 23 47.19 -79.84 52.18
CA GLU A 23 45.77 -79.58 51.95
C GLU A 23 45.39 -78.17 52.40
N LYS A 24 45.87 -77.73 53.57
CA LYS A 24 45.71 -76.36 54.06
C LYS A 24 46.32 -75.34 53.10
N GLU A 25 47.53 -75.58 52.59
CA GLU A 25 48.20 -74.69 51.63
C GLU A 25 47.42 -74.59 50.31
N LEU A 26 46.90 -75.72 49.81
CA LEU A 26 46.05 -75.75 48.62
C LEU A 26 44.75 -74.95 48.83
N LEU A 27 44.05 -75.18 49.94
CA LEU A 27 42.82 -74.47 50.27
C LEU A 27 43.07 -72.97 50.47
N GLN A 28 44.18 -72.59 51.09
CA GLN A 28 44.57 -71.18 51.21
C GLN A 28 44.83 -70.54 49.86
N LYS A 29 45.47 -71.26 48.92
CA LYS A 29 45.68 -70.77 47.56
C LYS A 29 44.34 -70.58 46.84
N GLN A 30 43.44 -71.56 46.92
CA GLN A 30 42.10 -71.47 46.33
C GLN A 30 41.28 -70.32 46.92
N LEU A 31 41.35 -70.10 48.24
CA LEU A 31 40.66 -68.98 48.89
C LEU A 31 41.15 -67.64 48.34
N ARG A 32 42.48 -67.44 48.24
CA ARG A 32 43.06 -66.22 47.66
C ARG A 32 42.64 -66.02 46.21
N GLU A 33 42.63 -67.08 45.41
CA GLU A 33 42.17 -67.01 44.01
C GLU A 33 40.69 -66.62 43.92
N ARG A 34 39.85 -67.13 44.83
CA ARG A 34 38.42 -66.77 44.89
C ARG A 34 38.21 -65.34 45.39
N GLU A 35 38.99 -64.86 46.35
CA GLU A 35 38.96 -63.47 46.81
C GLU A 35 39.29 -62.51 45.66
N VAL A 36 40.34 -62.80 44.88
CA VAL A 36 40.70 -62.00 43.70
C VAL A 36 39.60 -62.01 42.64
N GLN A 37 38.99 -63.17 42.39
CA GLN A 37 37.86 -63.28 41.44
C GLN A 37 36.64 -62.49 41.91
N LEU A 38 36.30 -62.56 43.20
CA LEU A 38 35.19 -61.80 43.78
C LEU A 38 35.43 -60.30 43.70
N GLN A 39 36.65 -59.85 43.99
CA GLN A 39 37.01 -58.43 43.84
C GLN A 39 36.87 -57.98 42.39
N ALA A 40 37.42 -58.74 41.44
CA ALA A 40 37.30 -58.42 40.02
C ALA A 40 35.84 -58.41 39.52
N MET A 41 34.97 -59.28 40.04
CA MET A 41 33.54 -59.25 39.73
C MET A 41 32.85 -58.05 40.36
N SER A 42 33.21 -57.67 41.59
CA SER A 42 32.68 -56.47 42.24
C SER A 42 33.02 -55.21 41.45
N ASP A 43 34.28 -55.07 41.04
CA ASP A 43 34.73 -53.92 40.25
C ASP A 43 33.97 -53.84 38.92
N LYS A 44 33.79 -54.97 38.23
CA LYS A 44 32.98 -55.05 37.00
C LYS A 44 31.51 -54.69 37.21
N PHE A 45 30.92 -55.10 38.34
CA PHE A 45 29.53 -54.77 38.64
C PHE A 45 29.37 -53.27 38.88
N CYS A 46 30.33 -52.66 39.58
CA CYS A 46 30.39 -51.21 39.76
C CYS A 46 30.52 -50.47 38.42
N THR A 47 31.41 -50.91 37.52
CA THR A 47 31.57 -50.25 36.21
C THR A 47 30.32 -50.36 35.36
N ILE A 48 29.69 -51.54 35.28
CA ILE A 48 28.45 -51.73 34.52
C ILE A 48 27.33 -50.84 35.05
N THR A 49 27.20 -50.72 36.37
CA THR A 49 26.16 -49.90 36.98
C THR A 49 26.38 -48.40 36.69
N GLU A 50 27.64 -47.95 36.68
CA GLU A 50 28.00 -46.57 36.35
C GLU A 50 27.81 -46.27 34.86
N GLU A 51 28.18 -47.20 33.96
CA GLU A 51 27.94 -47.10 32.52
C GLU A 51 26.44 -46.97 32.22
N GLN A 52 25.60 -47.80 32.84
CA GLN A 52 24.14 -47.72 32.70
C GLN A 52 23.60 -46.35 33.14
N ARG A 53 24.08 -45.84 34.29
CA ARG A 53 23.69 -44.51 34.77
C ARG A 53 24.09 -43.41 33.78
N GLN A 54 25.26 -43.51 33.18
CA GLN A 54 25.74 -42.54 32.18
C GLN A 54 24.90 -42.61 30.89
N GLU A 55 24.56 -43.81 30.43
CA GLU A 55 23.68 -44.02 29.28
C GLU A 55 22.29 -43.40 29.50
N GLU A 56 21.70 -43.56 30.69
CA GLU A 56 20.43 -42.93 31.04
C GLU A 56 20.51 -41.39 30.99
N ILE A 57 21.59 -40.81 31.52
CA ILE A 57 21.81 -39.35 31.48
C ILE A 57 21.95 -38.86 30.03
N VAL A 58 22.73 -39.58 29.21
CA VAL A 58 22.91 -39.25 27.80
C VAL A 58 21.58 -39.34 27.04
N ALA A 59 20.77 -40.38 27.30
CA ALA A 59 19.46 -40.53 26.67
C ALA A 59 18.51 -39.37 27.00
N MET A 60 18.47 -38.94 28.28
CA MET A 60 17.68 -37.77 28.69
C MET A 60 18.18 -36.48 28.02
N MET A 61 19.51 -36.28 27.96
CA MET A 61 20.10 -35.12 27.30
C MET A 61 19.80 -35.08 25.80
N GLU A 62 19.86 -36.23 25.12
CA GLU A 62 19.51 -36.33 23.70
C GLU A 62 18.02 -36.01 23.45
N GLU A 63 17.13 -36.46 24.33
CA GLU A 63 15.71 -36.15 24.24
C GLU A 63 15.45 -34.64 24.42
N GLU A 64 16.05 -34.03 25.44
CA GLU A 64 15.96 -32.58 25.65
C GLU A 64 16.53 -31.81 24.45
N ASN A 65 17.66 -32.25 23.90
CA ASN A 65 18.28 -31.62 22.74
C ASN A 65 17.38 -31.68 21.49
N ARG A 66 16.72 -32.82 21.25
CA ARG A 66 15.72 -32.96 20.17
C ARG A 66 14.53 -32.01 20.37
N ASN A 67 14.01 -31.92 21.59
CA ASN A 67 12.89 -31.03 21.92
C ASN A 67 13.28 -29.55 21.72
N LEU A 68 14.48 -29.15 22.15
CA LEU A 68 15.01 -27.80 21.93
C LEU A 68 15.16 -27.50 20.44
N HIS A 69 15.71 -28.44 19.66
CA HIS A 69 15.79 -28.27 18.21
C HIS A 69 14.42 -28.09 17.56
N GLN A 70 13.42 -28.87 17.96
CA GLN A 70 12.05 -28.71 17.47
C GLN A 70 11.51 -27.30 17.77
N ILE A 71 11.65 -26.82 19.01
CA ILE A 71 11.21 -25.48 19.41
C ILE A 71 11.92 -24.40 18.58
N VAL A 72 13.24 -24.51 18.40
CA VAL A 72 14.02 -23.57 17.59
C VAL A 72 13.50 -23.54 16.16
N THR A 73 13.27 -24.71 15.53
CA THR A 73 12.73 -24.75 14.16
C THR A 73 11.35 -24.13 14.04
N GLU A 74 10.49 -24.31 15.04
CA GLU A 74 9.15 -23.71 15.06
C GLU A 74 9.24 -22.18 15.20
N GLN A 75 10.11 -21.69 16.09
CA GLN A 75 10.36 -20.26 16.26
C GLN A 75 10.95 -19.62 15.01
N GLU A 76 11.89 -20.28 14.34
CA GLU A 76 12.46 -19.82 13.06
C GLU A 76 11.39 -19.73 11.97
N SER A 77 10.48 -20.71 11.89
CA SER A 77 9.34 -20.68 10.97
C SER A 77 8.41 -19.50 11.26
N GLN A 78 8.04 -19.29 12.53
CA GLN A 78 7.20 -18.17 12.95
C GLN A 78 7.86 -16.81 12.65
N LEU A 79 9.17 -16.69 12.88
CA LEU A 79 9.93 -15.49 12.55
C LEU A 79 9.97 -15.22 11.04
N ALA A 80 10.09 -16.27 10.22
CA ALA A 80 10.04 -16.15 8.77
C ALA A 80 8.66 -15.66 8.28
N GLU A 81 7.58 -16.19 8.85
CA GLU A 81 6.20 -15.74 8.56
C GLU A 81 5.98 -14.28 8.95
N GLN A 82 6.40 -13.88 10.15
CA GLN A 82 6.32 -12.49 10.59
C GLN A 82 7.13 -11.56 9.71
N SER A 83 8.35 -11.97 9.31
CA SER A 83 9.20 -11.18 8.41
C SER A 83 8.55 -10.98 7.04
N LYS A 84 7.89 -12.01 6.52
CA LYS A 84 7.11 -11.92 5.28
C LYS A 84 5.95 -10.92 5.41
N LEU A 85 5.17 -11.01 6.49
CA LEU A 85 4.06 -10.09 6.76
C LEU A 85 4.56 -8.64 6.89
N ILE A 86 5.68 -8.41 7.57
CA ILE A 86 6.31 -7.09 7.67
C ILE A 86 6.66 -6.57 6.27
N GLY A 87 7.24 -7.41 5.40
CA GLY A 87 7.54 -7.05 4.02
C GLY A 87 6.29 -6.65 3.21
N GLU A 88 5.22 -7.43 3.32
CA GLU A 88 3.93 -7.15 2.65
C GLU A 88 3.30 -5.82 3.14
N LEU A 89 3.34 -5.57 4.45
CA LEU A 89 2.84 -4.33 5.04
C LEU A 89 3.69 -3.13 4.61
N GLN A 90 5.02 -3.26 4.59
CA GLN A 90 5.93 -2.23 4.08
C GLN A 90 5.69 -1.93 2.60
N GLY A 91 5.41 -2.95 1.80
CA GLY A 91 5.01 -2.82 0.40
C GLY A 91 3.72 -2.00 0.25
N THR A 92 2.68 -2.38 1.00
CA THR A 92 1.39 -1.66 1.02
C THR A 92 1.55 -0.20 1.47
N ILE A 93 2.33 0.04 2.53
CA ILE A 93 2.60 1.41 3.01
C ILE A 93 3.30 2.24 1.92
N SER A 94 4.24 1.65 1.19
CA SER A 94 4.95 2.34 0.12
C SER A 94 4.03 2.70 -1.05
N GLN A 95 3.12 1.79 -1.42
CA GLN A 95 2.10 2.03 -2.44
C GLN A 95 1.15 3.15 -2.03
N LEU A 96 0.57 3.08 -0.82
CA LEU A 96 -0.34 4.11 -0.32
C LEU A 96 0.33 5.48 -0.22
N ARG A 97 1.61 5.54 0.16
CA ARG A 97 2.37 6.80 0.17
C ARG A 97 2.50 7.40 -1.23
N ALA A 98 2.79 6.58 -2.24
CA ALA A 98 2.87 7.02 -3.63
C ALA A 98 1.50 7.52 -4.14
N GLU A 99 0.42 6.81 -3.83
CA GLU A 99 -0.95 7.22 -4.17
C GLU A 99 -1.32 8.56 -3.54
N VAL A 100 -1.00 8.78 -2.27
CA VAL A 100 -1.25 10.07 -1.59
C VAL A 100 -0.49 11.21 -2.25
N VAL A 101 0.76 11.00 -2.67
CA VAL A 101 1.54 12.02 -3.39
C VAL A 101 0.92 12.33 -4.74
N ASN A 102 0.55 11.29 -5.52
CA ASN A 102 -0.09 11.47 -6.82
C ASN A 102 -1.45 12.17 -6.70
N ALA A 103 -2.27 11.79 -5.73
CA ALA A 103 -3.56 12.43 -5.47
C ALA A 103 -3.40 13.92 -5.12
N ARG A 104 -2.38 14.28 -4.33
CA ARG A 104 -2.07 15.68 -4.01
C ARG A 104 -1.63 16.46 -5.24
N LEU A 105 -0.82 15.86 -6.11
CA LEU A 105 -0.38 16.48 -7.36
C LEU A 105 -1.58 16.77 -8.27
N HIS A 106 -2.45 15.77 -8.48
CA HIS A 106 -3.67 15.96 -9.28
C HIS A 106 -4.62 17.01 -8.69
N LEU A 107 -4.76 17.06 -7.37
CA LEU A 107 -5.58 18.08 -6.72
C LEU A 107 -5.02 19.49 -6.98
N LEU A 108 -3.70 19.66 -6.98
CA LEU A 108 -3.04 20.93 -7.28
C LEU A 108 -3.29 21.35 -8.74
N GLU A 109 -3.10 20.42 -9.68
CA GLU A 109 -3.38 20.64 -11.11
C GLU A 109 -4.84 21.02 -11.34
N GLN A 110 -5.77 20.31 -10.72
CA GLN A 110 -7.20 20.60 -10.83
C GLN A 110 -7.55 21.99 -10.28
N LYS A 111 -6.97 22.36 -9.13
CA LYS A 111 -7.18 23.68 -8.53
C LYS A 111 -6.65 24.81 -9.41
N GLN A 112 -5.51 24.59 -10.06
CA GLN A 112 -4.94 25.55 -11.00
C GLN A 112 -5.82 25.70 -12.25
N ALA A 113 -6.24 24.58 -12.85
CA ALA A 113 -7.15 24.57 -13.98
C ALA A 113 -8.49 25.25 -13.66
N GLN A 114 -9.04 25.01 -12.46
CA GLN A 114 -10.27 25.66 -12.00
C GLN A 114 -10.10 27.18 -11.90
N LYS A 115 -8.97 27.66 -11.39
CA LYS A 115 -8.67 29.09 -11.31
C LYS A 115 -8.56 29.72 -12.69
N GLU A 116 -7.93 29.03 -13.64
CA GLU A 116 -7.81 29.51 -15.02
C GLU A 116 -9.17 29.60 -15.71
N ILE A 117 -10.02 28.58 -15.56
CA ILE A 117 -11.40 28.60 -16.07
C ILE A 117 -12.19 29.75 -15.44
N GLN A 118 -12.08 29.98 -14.13
CA GLN A 118 -12.77 31.09 -13.47
C GLN A 118 -12.32 32.45 -14.03
N ASN A 119 -11.00 32.66 -14.18
CA ASN A 119 -10.47 33.90 -14.75
C ASN A 119 -10.98 34.12 -16.19
N GLN A 120 -11.06 33.05 -17.00
CA GLN A 120 -11.60 33.13 -18.35
C GLN A 120 -13.10 33.45 -18.36
N ALA A 121 -13.87 32.85 -17.45
CA ALA A 121 -15.29 33.14 -17.30
C ALA A 121 -15.54 34.61 -16.91
N ASP A 122 -14.78 35.13 -15.95
CA ASP A 122 -14.87 36.53 -15.51
C ASP A 122 -14.53 37.49 -16.67
N ALA A 123 -13.46 37.19 -17.43
CA ALA A 123 -13.06 37.97 -18.59
C ALA A 123 -14.13 37.97 -19.69
N LEU A 124 -14.75 36.81 -19.96
CA LEU A 124 -15.85 36.68 -20.92
C LEU A 124 -17.09 37.45 -20.45
N GLN A 125 -17.43 37.40 -19.16
CA GLN A 125 -18.55 38.14 -18.58
C GLN A 125 -18.35 39.65 -18.74
N HIS A 126 -17.16 40.16 -18.42
CA HIS A 126 -16.83 41.57 -18.62
C HIS A 126 -16.94 41.99 -20.09
N LYS A 127 -16.41 41.18 -21.01
CA LYS A 127 -16.49 41.44 -22.45
C LYS A 127 -17.93 41.42 -22.96
N ALA A 128 -18.75 40.48 -22.48
CA ALA A 128 -20.17 40.41 -22.82
C ALA A 128 -20.92 41.68 -22.36
N LEU A 129 -20.68 42.14 -21.13
CA LEU A 129 -21.29 43.37 -20.62
C LEU A 129 -20.88 44.60 -21.42
N GLN A 130 -19.61 44.76 -21.73
CA GLN A 130 -19.11 45.87 -22.56
C GLN A 130 -19.76 45.85 -23.95
N THR A 131 -19.87 44.66 -24.56
CA THR A 131 -20.52 44.49 -25.87
C THR A 131 -22.01 44.86 -25.79
N ARG A 132 -22.71 44.49 -24.71
CA ARG A 132 -24.10 44.87 -24.50
C ARG A 132 -24.27 46.39 -24.39
N VAL A 133 -23.43 47.05 -23.62
CA VAL A 133 -23.45 48.52 -23.50
C VAL A 133 -23.20 49.19 -24.85
N ALA A 134 -22.22 48.71 -25.62
CA ALA A 134 -21.94 49.23 -26.95
C ALA A 134 -23.13 49.03 -27.90
N LEU A 135 -23.79 47.87 -27.84
CA LEU A 135 -24.99 47.58 -28.60
C LEU A 135 -26.13 48.54 -28.24
N GLU A 136 -26.43 48.72 -26.95
CA GLU A 136 -27.44 49.68 -26.48
C GLU A 136 -27.17 51.10 -26.98
N GLN A 137 -25.91 51.56 -26.92
CA GLN A 137 -25.53 52.88 -27.44
C GLN A 137 -25.77 53.03 -28.95
N VAL A 138 -25.48 51.98 -29.72
CA VAL A 138 -25.71 51.97 -31.17
C VAL A 138 -27.21 51.94 -31.46
N THR A 139 -27.98 51.10 -30.77
CA THR A 139 -29.44 51.03 -30.90
C THR A 139 -30.09 52.39 -30.61
N CYS A 140 -29.74 53.07 -29.51
CA CYS A 140 -30.27 54.40 -29.21
C CYS A 140 -29.92 55.44 -30.28
N LYS A 141 -28.73 55.36 -30.91
CA LYS A 141 -28.38 56.24 -32.03
C LYS A 141 -29.25 55.94 -33.25
N PHE A 142 -29.45 54.67 -33.59
CA PHE A 142 -30.33 54.25 -34.68
C PHE A 142 -31.77 54.74 -34.46
N GLU A 143 -32.33 54.57 -33.27
CA GLU A 143 -33.67 55.06 -32.93
C GLU A 143 -33.78 56.59 -33.08
N ARG A 144 -32.75 57.34 -32.67
CA ARG A 144 -32.72 58.80 -32.89
C ARG A 144 -32.70 59.16 -34.37
N TYR A 145 -31.93 58.46 -35.20
CA TYR A 145 -31.92 58.70 -36.64
C TYR A 145 -33.25 58.34 -37.28
N ARG A 146 -33.81 57.20 -36.90
CA ARG A 146 -35.14 56.74 -37.32
C ARG A 146 -36.20 57.80 -37.03
N ASN A 147 -36.25 58.33 -35.81
CA ASN A 147 -37.21 59.36 -35.42
C ASN A 147 -37.03 60.66 -36.24
N LYS A 148 -35.78 61.07 -36.51
CA LYS A 148 -35.52 62.23 -37.38
C LYS A 148 -36.02 62.00 -38.81
N ILE A 149 -35.85 60.81 -39.35
CA ILE A 149 -36.34 60.44 -40.68
C ILE A 149 -37.87 60.47 -40.71
N ILE A 150 -38.52 59.85 -39.72
CA ILE A 150 -39.99 59.87 -39.59
C ILE A 150 -40.48 61.32 -39.53
N GLN A 151 -39.90 62.15 -38.66
CA GLN A 151 -40.27 63.56 -38.56
C GLN A 151 -40.09 64.31 -39.89
N ALA A 152 -38.97 64.13 -40.58
CA ALA A 152 -38.73 64.76 -41.88
C ALA A 152 -39.70 64.29 -42.97
N THR A 153 -40.21 63.06 -42.86
CA THR A 153 -41.12 62.46 -43.85
C THR A 153 -42.57 62.88 -43.62
N PHE A 154 -43.02 62.96 -42.37
CA PHE A 154 -44.45 63.15 -42.05
C PHE A 154 -44.78 64.52 -41.45
N SER A 155 -43.80 65.39 -41.11
CA SER A 155 -44.07 66.74 -40.57
C SER A 155 -44.13 67.86 -41.62
N VAL A 156 -44.26 67.54 -42.92
CA VAL A 156 -44.42 68.53 -44.00
C VAL A 156 -45.89 68.95 -44.11
N GLU A 157 -46.18 70.24 -44.32
CA GLU A 157 -47.55 70.74 -44.52
C GLU A 157 -48.27 69.97 -45.66
N GLY A 158 -49.43 69.36 -45.33
CA GLY A 158 -50.22 68.54 -46.27
C GLY A 158 -49.99 67.04 -46.19
N SER A 159 -49.06 66.56 -45.35
CA SER A 159 -48.86 65.12 -45.06
C SER A 159 -49.97 64.58 -44.17
N GLN A 160 -50.47 63.36 -44.43
CA GLN A 160 -51.36 62.68 -43.49
C GLN A 160 -50.55 62.10 -42.32
N ASP A 161 -51.05 62.32 -41.09
CA ASP A 161 -50.46 61.71 -39.91
C ASP A 161 -50.58 60.17 -39.99
N PRO A 162 -49.50 59.44 -39.69
CA PRO A 162 -49.51 57.99 -39.80
C PRO A 162 -50.40 57.32 -38.74
N PRO A 163 -51.11 56.24 -39.06
CA PRO A 163 -52.19 55.68 -38.22
C PRO A 163 -51.72 54.75 -37.08
N GLY A 164 -50.45 54.80 -36.66
CA GLY A 164 -49.95 53.95 -35.59
C GLY A 164 -48.44 53.69 -35.64
N GLU A 165 -48.03 52.51 -35.16
CA GLU A 165 -46.63 52.07 -35.13
C GLU A 165 -46.11 51.83 -36.55
N LEU A 166 -45.41 52.84 -37.10
CA LEU A 166 -44.80 52.81 -38.43
C LEU A 166 -43.68 51.78 -38.49
N THR A 167 -43.68 50.94 -39.52
CA THR A 167 -42.56 50.05 -39.87
C THR A 167 -41.53 50.78 -40.71
N ASP A 168 -40.27 50.29 -40.71
CA ASP A 168 -39.19 50.91 -41.50
C ASP A 168 -39.49 50.90 -43.00
N ASN A 169 -40.19 49.85 -43.48
CA ASN A 169 -40.55 49.73 -44.88
C ASN A 169 -41.57 50.80 -45.30
N GLU A 170 -42.59 51.05 -44.46
CA GLU A 170 -43.61 52.08 -44.69
C GLU A 170 -42.99 53.49 -44.68
N VAL A 171 -42.03 53.77 -43.80
CA VAL A 171 -41.28 55.03 -43.79
C VAL A 171 -40.52 55.22 -45.10
N LEU A 172 -39.83 54.18 -45.57
CA LEU A 172 -39.06 54.23 -46.82
C LEU A 172 -39.96 54.42 -48.05
N GLU A 173 -41.11 53.75 -48.10
CA GLU A 173 -42.11 53.93 -49.16
C GLU A 173 -42.63 55.38 -49.19
N ALA A 174 -42.96 55.95 -48.04
CA ALA A 174 -43.39 57.34 -47.92
C ALA A 174 -42.29 58.33 -48.36
N MET A 175 -41.04 58.11 -47.94
CA MET A 175 -39.89 58.90 -48.40
C MET A 175 -39.73 58.85 -49.93
N GLN A 176 -39.83 57.65 -50.52
CA GLN A 176 -39.70 57.46 -51.96
C GLN A 176 -40.81 58.19 -52.72
N LYS A 177 -42.04 58.18 -52.19
CA LYS A 177 -43.16 58.95 -52.74
C LYS A 177 -42.86 60.44 -52.77
N ILE A 178 -42.39 61.03 -51.66
CA ILE A 178 -42.00 62.46 -51.59
C ILE A 178 -40.90 62.79 -52.61
N ILE A 179 -39.90 61.92 -52.75
CA ILE A 179 -38.81 62.11 -53.73
C ILE A 179 -39.36 62.14 -55.15
N ASN A 180 -40.22 61.20 -55.50
CA ASN A 180 -40.84 61.12 -56.84
C ASN A 180 -41.70 62.35 -57.11
N GLU A 181 -42.56 62.75 -56.18
CA GLU A 181 -43.40 63.95 -56.29
C GLU A 181 -42.55 65.22 -56.49
N ARG A 182 -41.46 65.38 -55.73
CA ARG A 182 -40.53 66.51 -55.91
C ARG A 182 -39.84 66.49 -57.27
N ALA A 183 -39.44 65.31 -57.75
CA ALA A 183 -38.82 65.17 -59.07
C ALA A 183 -39.80 65.54 -60.21
N GLU A 184 -41.05 65.10 -60.10
CA GLU A 184 -42.14 65.46 -61.02
C GLU A 184 -42.42 66.97 -61.01
N LEU A 185 -42.54 67.58 -59.82
CA LEU A 185 -42.69 69.03 -59.66
C LEU A 185 -41.53 69.79 -60.30
N GLN A 186 -40.29 69.34 -60.07
CA GLN A 186 -39.11 69.96 -60.66
C GLN A 186 -39.09 69.84 -62.18
N GLN A 187 -39.52 68.71 -62.74
CA GLN A 187 -39.72 68.58 -64.18
C GLN A 187 -40.79 69.56 -64.66
N MET A 188 -41.95 69.64 -64.02
CA MET A 188 -43.00 70.59 -64.40
C MET A 188 -42.54 72.05 -64.37
N LEU A 189 -41.73 72.44 -63.38
CA LEU A 189 -41.14 73.79 -63.31
C LEU A 189 -40.15 74.05 -64.45
N LYS A 190 -39.31 73.07 -64.81
CA LYS A 190 -38.40 73.17 -65.97
C LYS A 190 -39.17 73.34 -67.30
N HIS A 191 -40.30 72.66 -67.46
CA HIS A 191 -41.15 72.79 -68.65
C HIS A 191 -41.94 74.11 -68.67
N LYS A 192 -42.35 74.65 -67.51
CA LYS A 192 -43.03 75.95 -67.40
C LYS A 192 -42.10 77.17 -67.51
N GLY A 193 -40.81 77.02 -67.23
CA GLY A 193 -39.78 78.07 -67.38
C GLY A 193 -39.19 78.21 -68.80
N SER A 194 -39.69 77.43 -69.77
CA SER A 194 -39.24 77.45 -71.18
C SER A 194 -40.19 78.24 -72.11
N ARG A 195 -40.90 79.25 -71.59
CA ARG A 195 -41.72 80.20 -72.34
C ARG A 195 -41.61 81.60 -71.77
#